data_AF-A0A4S2VC91-F1
#
_entry.id   AF-A0A4S2VC91-F1
#
_cell.length_a   1.000
_cell.length_b   1.000
_cell.length_c   1.000
_cell.angle_alpha   90.00
_cell.angle_beta   90.00
_cell.angle_gamma   90.00
#
_symmetry.space_group_name_H-M   'P 1'
#
loop_
_entity.id
_entity.type
_entity.pdbx_description
1 polymer ?
#
loop_
_entity_poly.entity_id
_entity_poly.type
_entity_poly.pdbx_seq_one_letter_code
_entity_poly.pdbx_strand_id
1 'polypeptide(L)'
;MPDSELARRWLARSGITQTGESAWWDADPPAGPLTAGDVSDTMGWLVFDDEDLDPADRVRVALGLMDLLGAHPLLAGQIHMAHLGPQGPLPLDVLWDGYRRRLEAVRDHEACPSSLWLDWFEDPRTAAPAFAAVLGSDRHLLLPGVPEPLVRRARRVLEHSGPVGWDVKAQTCRAAARVPALHHAVFRAVLRSYHDLYGDLDPGQGLALLDGLDLPPDTEHLAALRRVLADGHRHHYASPQAWDAAPDR
;
A
#
# COMPACT_ATOMS: atom_id res chain seq x y z
N MET A 1 18.52 -14.69 4.47
CA MET A 1 19.05 -13.35 4.83
C MET A 1 17.93 -12.33 4.63
N PRO A 2 17.69 -11.41 5.58
CA PRO A 2 16.69 -10.35 5.42
C PRO A 2 16.99 -9.46 4.20
N ASP A 3 15.95 -8.97 3.54
CA ASP A 3 16.06 -8.09 2.37
C ASP A 3 16.83 -6.80 2.71
N SER A 4 16.61 -6.23 3.90
CA SER A 4 17.35 -5.06 4.39
C SER A 4 18.85 -5.30 4.58
N GLU A 5 19.27 -6.51 4.95
CA GLU A 5 20.69 -6.85 5.05
C GLU A 5 21.30 -7.05 3.65
N LEU A 6 20.54 -7.64 2.72
CA LEU A 6 20.94 -7.73 1.32
C LEU A 6 21.16 -6.33 0.72
N ALA A 7 20.24 -5.41 0.97
CA ALA A 7 20.33 -4.02 0.51
C ALA A 7 21.52 -3.26 1.13
N ARG A 8 21.81 -3.45 2.43
CA ARG A 8 23.02 -2.86 3.05
C ARG A 8 24.31 -3.33 2.38
N ARG A 9 24.42 -4.63 2.11
CA ARG A 9 25.60 -5.20 1.43
C ARG A 9 25.72 -4.69 0.01
N TRP A 10 24.59 -4.57 -0.68
CA TRP A 10 24.53 -4.02 -2.02
C TRP A 10 25.02 -2.56 -2.05
N LEU A 11 24.50 -1.70 -1.16
CA LEU A 11 24.95 -0.30 -1.01
C LEU A 11 26.45 -0.20 -0.69
N ALA A 12 26.96 -1.08 0.18
CA ALA A 12 28.37 -1.08 0.56
C ALA A 12 29.33 -1.40 -0.59
N ARG A 13 28.88 -2.11 -1.63
CA ARG A 13 29.70 -2.33 -2.85
C ARG A 13 29.94 -1.03 -3.62
N SER A 14 29.05 -0.05 -3.48
CA SER A 14 29.14 1.28 -4.08
C SER A 14 29.67 2.32 -3.09
N GLY A 15 30.38 1.91 -2.04
CA GLY A 15 30.95 2.84 -1.06
C GLY A 15 29.94 3.45 -0.07
N ILE A 16 28.64 3.14 -0.20
CA ILE A 16 27.59 3.70 0.65
C ILE A 16 27.39 2.85 1.91
N THR A 17 27.57 3.45 3.08
CA THR A 17 27.44 2.76 4.37
C THR A 17 26.52 3.50 5.33
N GLN A 18 25.81 2.76 6.17
CA GLN A 18 24.96 3.35 7.21
C GLN A 18 25.82 3.66 8.45
N THR A 19 25.84 4.92 8.87
CA THR A 19 26.65 5.43 10.00
C THR A 19 25.82 5.77 11.24
N GLY A 20 24.49 5.77 11.11
CA GLY A 20 23.53 5.95 12.21
C GLY A 20 22.12 5.52 11.77
N GLU A 21 21.12 5.67 12.64
CA GLU A 21 19.75 5.20 12.36
C GLU A 21 19.17 5.77 11.06
N SER A 22 19.47 7.04 10.77
CA SER A 22 19.04 7.74 9.55
C SER A 22 20.19 8.40 8.78
N ALA A 23 21.44 8.09 9.14
CA ALA A 23 22.63 8.72 8.57
C ALA A 23 23.39 7.74 7.68
N TRP A 24 23.76 8.23 6.50
CA TRP A 24 24.50 7.48 5.47
C TRP A 24 25.79 8.21 5.13
N TRP A 25 26.75 7.47 4.60
CA TRP A 25 28.04 8.00 4.19
C TRP A 25 28.45 7.42 2.85
N ASP A 26 28.87 8.29 1.94
CA ASP A 26 29.50 7.92 0.67
C ASP A 26 31.03 8.01 0.79
N ALA A 27 31.70 6.90 0.51
CA ALA A 27 33.16 6.83 0.49
C ALA A 27 33.75 7.32 -0.85
N ASP A 28 32.95 7.43 -1.92
CA ASP A 28 33.42 7.84 -3.22
C ASP A 28 33.64 9.37 -3.29
N PRO A 29 34.73 9.86 -3.94
CA PRO A 29 35.00 11.28 -4.03
C PRO A 29 33.93 12.10 -4.81
N PRO A 30 33.43 13.23 -4.28
CA PRO A 30 33.76 13.80 -2.97
C PRO A 30 33.03 13.06 -1.84
N ALA A 31 33.81 12.40 -0.97
CA ALA A 31 33.27 11.63 0.14
C ALA A 31 32.51 12.54 1.11
N GLY A 32 31.37 12.07 1.61
CA GLY A 32 30.52 12.90 2.44
C GLY A 32 29.27 12.21 2.99
N PRO A 33 28.55 12.90 3.89
CA PRO A 33 27.30 12.40 4.43
C PRO A 33 26.20 12.43 3.37
N LEU A 34 25.34 11.40 3.40
CA LEU A 34 24.13 11.30 2.58
C LEU A 34 22.89 11.25 3.47
N THR A 35 21.79 11.82 2.99
CA THR A 35 20.45 11.62 3.54
C THR A 35 19.79 10.37 2.94
N ALA A 36 18.70 9.90 3.54
CA ALA A 36 17.90 8.81 2.95
C ALA A 36 17.33 9.19 1.58
N GLY A 37 17.06 10.48 1.34
CA GLY A 37 16.64 10.99 0.04
C GLY A 37 17.76 10.86 -1.00
N ASP A 38 18.98 11.28 -0.66
CA ASP A 38 20.13 11.18 -1.58
C ASP A 38 20.41 9.73 -2.00
N VAL A 39 20.32 8.79 -1.05
CA VAL A 39 20.46 7.35 -1.33
C VAL A 39 19.31 6.85 -2.21
N SER A 40 18.07 7.29 -1.95
CA SER A 40 16.90 6.87 -2.75
C SER A 40 16.98 7.36 -4.20
N ASP A 41 17.35 8.62 -4.40
CA ASP A 41 17.44 9.25 -5.72
C ASP A 41 18.50 8.60 -6.60
N THR A 42 19.66 8.33 -5.99
CA THR A 42 20.83 7.80 -6.71
C THR A 42 20.74 6.30 -6.91
N MET A 43 20.43 5.55 -5.86
CA MET A 43 20.61 4.10 -5.87
C MET A 43 19.35 3.33 -6.26
N GLY A 44 18.17 3.89 -6.03
CA GLY A 44 16.95 3.11 -6.21
C GLY A 44 16.62 2.76 -7.67
N TRP A 45 17.19 3.48 -8.66
CA TRP A 45 17.18 3.07 -10.07
C TRP A 45 18.25 2.04 -10.40
N LEU A 46 19.47 2.22 -9.86
CA LEU A 46 20.65 1.42 -10.21
C LEU A 46 20.48 -0.07 -9.86
N VAL A 47 19.66 -0.40 -8.86
CA VAL A 47 19.38 -1.79 -8.50
C VAL A 47 18.80 -2.60 -9.67
N PHE A 48 17.99 -1.98 -10.53
CA PHE A 48 17.32 -2.69 -11.62
C PHE A 48 18.20 -2.89 -12.85
N ASP A 49 19.28 -2.12 -12.96
CA ASP A 49 20.28 -2.20 -14.04
C ASP A 49 21.55 -2.98 -13.63
N ASP A 50 21.62 -3.46 -12.37
CA ASP A 50 22.76 -4.22 -11.86
C ASP A 50 22.78 -5.66 -12.44
N GLU A 51 23.66 -5.88 -13.41
CA GLU A 51 23.85 -7.16 -14.11
C GLU A 51 24.40 -8.28 -13.20
N ASP A 52 25.02 -7.95 -12.07
CA ASP A 52 25.51 -8.94 -11.10
C ASP A 52 24.38 -9.50 -10.21
N LEU A 53 23.22 -8.83 -10.17
CA LEU A 53 22.04 -9.30 -9.47
C LEU A 53 21.12 -10.07 -10.41
N ASP A 54 20.70 -11.26 -9.99
CA ASP A 54 19.58 -11.93 -10.63
C ASP A 54 18.26 -11.15 -10.43
N PRO A 55 17.25 -11.37 -11.29
CA PRO A 55 16.00 -10.60 -11.21
C PRO A 55 15.27 -10.68 -9.86
N ALA A 56 15.37 -11.80 -9.13
CA ALA A 56 14.74 -11.95 -7.83
C ALA A 56 15.48 -11.13 -6.77
N ASP A 57 16.81 -11.15 -6.81
CA ASP A 57 17.65 -10.39 -5.90
C ASP A 57 17.56 -8.89 -6.16
N ARG A 58 17.34 -8.42 -7.40
CA ARG A 58 17.01 -7.01 -7.68
C ARG A 58 15.75 -6.56 -6.94
N VAL A 59 14.68 -7.36 -7.01
CA VAL A 59 13.44 -7.07 -6.26
C VAL A 59 13.67 -7.08 -4.76
N ARG A 60 14.43 -8.06 -4.25
CA ARG A 60 14.72 -8.16 -2.81
C ARG A 60 15.59 -7.02 -2.31
N VAL A 61 16.58 -6.58 -3.09
CA VAL A 61 17.37 -5.38 -2.78
C VAL A 61 16.46 -4.15 -2.75
N ALA A 62 15.62 -3.94 -3.77
CA ALA A 62 14.73 -2.78 -3.83
C ALA A 62 13.75 -2.73 -2.63
N LEU A 63 13.14 -3.86 -2.28
CA LEU A 63 12.30 -3.99 -1.09
C LEU A 63 13.10 -3.82 0.21
N GLY A 64 14.36 -4.26 0.24
CA GLY A 64 15.28 -4.03 1.34
C GLY A 64 15.64 -2.55 1.52
N LEU A 65 15.83 -1.82 0.42
CA LEU A 65 16.02 -0.37 0.46
C LEU A 65 14.79 0.31 1.07
N MET A 66 13.56 -0.14 0.74
CA MET A 66 12.34 0.40 1.38
C MET A 66 12.35 0.24 2.90
N ASP A 67 12.89 -0.88 3.40
CA ASP A 67 12.99 -1.12 4.85
C ASP A 67 14.04 -0.22 5.53
N LEU A 68 15.08 0.18 4.80
CA LEU A 68 16.20 0.98 5.30
C LEU A 68 15.92 2.48 5.23
N LEU A 69 15.30 2.94 4.15
CA LEU A 69 15.15 4.35 3.80
C LEU A 69 13.75 4.89 4.13
N GLY A 70 12.80 4.01 4.44
CA GLY A 70 11.45 4.39 4.87
C GLY A 70 10.54 4.79 3.70
N ALA A 71 9.51 5.59 4.00
CA ALA A 71 8.44 5.96 3.06
C ALA A 71 8.85 7.03 2.04
N HIS A 72 10.10 7.03 1.58
CA HIS A 72 10.54 7.97 0.56
C HIS A 72 9.79 7.69 -0.75
N PRO A 73 9.02 8.66 -1.31
CA PRO A 73 8.14 8.41 -2.46
C PRO A 73 8.86 7.85 -3.68
N LEU A 74 10.12 8.25 -3.89
CA LEU A 74 10.88 7.85 -5.08
C LEU A 74 11.25 6.36 -5.10
N LEU A 75 11.38 5.72 -3.94
CA LEU A 75 11.86 4.35 -3.87
C LEU A 75 10.78 3.31 -4.19
N ALA A 76 9.57 3.56 -3.69
CA ALA A 76 8.39 2.78 -3.99
C ALA A 76 7.99 2.90 -5.47
N GLY A 77 8.00 4.13 -6.00
CA GLY A 77 7.70 4.42 -7.40
C GLY A 77 8.69 3.77 -8.37
N GLN A 78 9.98 3.66 -8.01
CA GLN A 78 10.98 2.98 -8.83
C GLN A 78 10.68 1.50 -9.05
N ILE A 79 10.21 0.77 -8.03
CA ILE A 79 9.82 -0.64 -8.18
C ILE A 79 8.66 -0.77 -9.18
N HIS A 80 7.66 0.11 -9.06
CA HIS A 80 6.52 0.12 -9.97
C HIS A 80 6.93 0.49 -11.41
N MET A 81 7.76 1.51 -11.58
CA MET A 81 8.28 1.92 -12.88
C MET A 81 9.15 0.84 -13.53
N ALA A 82 10.01 0.16 -12.76
CA ALA A 82 10.78 -0.98 -13.25
C ALA A 82 9.86 -2.15 -13.66
N HIS A 83 8.78 -2.39 -12.92
CA HIS A 83 7.79 -3.41 -13.26
C HIS A 83 7.05 -3.14 -14.58
N LEU A 84 6.75 -1.88 -14.87
CA LEU A 84 6.07 -1.47 -16.11
C LEU A 84 7.03 -1.14 -17.27
N GLY A 85 8.32 -1.01 -16.97
CA GLY A 85 9.36 -0.58 -17.89
C GLY A 85 10.12 -1.74 -18.54
N PRO A 86 11.29 -1.44 -19.14
CA PRO A 86 12.14 -2.42 -19.84
C PRO A 86 12.63 -3.59 -18.96
N GLN A 87 12.75 -3.36 -17.65
CA GLN A 87 13.17 -4.36 -16.67
C GLN A 87 12.02 -5.28 -16.23
N GLY A 88 10.79 -4.96 -16.67
CA GLY A 88 9.57 -5.66 -16.32
C GLY A 88 9.20 -6.81 -17.28
N PRO A 89 8.27 -7.68 -16.87
CA PRO A 89 7.66 -7.72 -15.54
C PRO A 89 8.66 -8.25 -14.49
N LEU A 90 8.74 -7.57 -13.35
CA LEU A 90 9.51 -8.05 -12.20
C LEU A 90 8.96 -9.42 -11.72
N PRO A 91 9.79 -10.29 -11.12
CA PRO A 91 9.36 -11.56 -10.54
C PRO A 91 8.20 -11.39 -9.53
N LEU A 92 6.98 -11.71 -9.96
CA LEU A 92 5.75 -11.41 -9.23
C LEU A 92 5.66 -12.10 -7.87
N ASP A 93 6.07 -13.37 -7.79
CA ASP A 93 6.04 -14.12 -6.52
C ASP A 93 6.93 -13.47 -5.47
N VAL A 94 8.14 -13.07 -5.86
CA VAL A 94 9.12 -12.41 -4.99
C VAL A 94 8.60 -11.04 -4.54
N LEU A 95 8.06 -10.26 -5.48
CA LEU A 95 7.51 -8.93 -5.24
C LEU A 95 6.35 -9.00 -4.24
N TRP A 96 5.33 -9.81 -4.54
CA TRP A 96 4.11 -9.84 -3.74
C TRP A 96 4.28 -10.58 -2.43
N ASP A 97 5.13 -11.62 -2.35
CA ASP A 97 5.54 -12.17 -1.06
C ASP A 97 6.28 -11.13 -0.22
N GLY A 98 7.10 -10.31 -0.85
CA GLY A 98 7.79 -9.19 -0.23
C GLY A 98 6.85 -8.17 0.42
N TYR A 99 5.83 -7.73 -0.32
CA TYR A 99 4.77 -6.84 0.21
C TYR A 99 3.98 -7.52 1.32
N ARG A 100 3.51 -8.76 1.11
CA ARG A 100 2.72 -9.50 2.11
C ARG A 100 3.46 -9.64 3.43
N ARG A 101 4.74 -10.04 3.41
CA ARG A 101 5.57 -10.15 4.64
C ARG A 101 5.63 -8.82 5.41
N ARG A 102 5.80 -7.69 4.72
CA ARG A 102 5.88 -6.36 5.36
C ARG A 102 4.52 -5.91 5.90
N LEU A 103 3.45 -6.17 5.17
CA LEU A 103 2.08 -5.87 5.61
C LEU A 103 1.63 -6.76 6.78
N GLU A 104 2.20 -7.96 6.92
CA GLU A 104 1.95 -8.90 8.02
C GLU A 104 2.84 -8.63 9.26
N ALA A 105 3.95 -7.91 9.10
CA ALA A 105 4.92 -7.66 10.17
C ALA A 105 4.34 -6.84 11.32
N VAL A 106 4.87 -7.04 12.53
CA VAL A 106 4.50 -6.21 13.70
C VAL A 106 4.99 -4.78 13.52
N ARG A 107 6.24 -4.62 13.06
CA ARG A 107 6.77 -3.32 12.65
C ARG A 107 5.88 -2.73 11.57
N ASP A 108 5.59 -1.44 11.66
CA ASP A 108 4.94 -0.73 10.57
C ASP A 108 5.97 -0.31 9.53
N HIS A 109 5.66 -0.62 8.27
CA HIS A 109 6.47 -0.27 7.11
C HIS A 109 5.66 0.72 6.30
N GLU A 110 5.61 1.99 6.72
CA GLU A 110 4.76 3.03 6.11
C GLU A 110 4.95 3.13 4.58
N ALA A 111 6.16 2.86 4.09
CA ALA A 111 6.47 2.79 2.67
C ALA A 111 5.60 1.80 1.89
N CYS A 112 5.21 0.67 2.50
CA CYS A 112 4.43 -0.36 1.83
C CYS A 112 2.98 0.09 1.56
N PRO A 113 2.16 0.49 2.56
CA PRO A 113 0.82 1.01 2.30
C PRO A 113 0.82 2.29 1.43
N SER A 114 1.79 3.19 1.61
CA SER A 114 1.92 4.38 0.77
C SER A 114 2.19 4.02 -0.69
N SER A 115 3.12 3.08 -0.94
CA SER A 115 3.39 2.57 -2.28
C SER A 115 2.16 1.92 -2.91
N LEU A 116 1.44 1.10 -2.14
CA LEU A 116 0.21 0.47 -2.64
C LEU A 116 -0.79 1.51 -3.11
N TRP A 117 -0.99 2.59 -2.37
CA TRP A 117 -1.87 3.67 -2.79
C TRP A 117 -1.34 4.36 -4.07
N LEU A 118 -0.16 4.97 -3.97
CA LEU A 118 0.35 5.94 -4.97
C LEU A 118 0.81 5.27 -6.27
N ASP A 119 1.43 4.09 -6.17
CA ASP A 119 2.07 3.48 -7.32
C ASP A 119 1.20 2.37 -7.91
N TRP A 120 0.63 1.52 -7.06
CA TRP A 120 -0.03 0.29 -7.52
C TRP A 120 -1.54 0.45 -7.70
N PHE A 121 -2.24 1.12 -6.79
CA PHE A 121 -3.70 1.20 -6.83
C PHE A 121 -4.21 2.38 -7.65
N GLU A 122 -3.46 3.49 -7.73
CA GLU A 122 -3.83 4.64 -8.58
C GLU A 122 -3.59 4.39 -10.08
N ASP A 123 -2.84 3.35 -10.47
CA ASP A 123 -2.65 2.99 -11.87
C ASP A 123 -3.68 1.91 -12.30
N PRO A 124 -4.61 2.21 -13.24
CA PRO A 124 -5.61 1.25 -13.71
C PRO A 124 -5.03 -0.05 -14.29
N ARG A 125 -3.76 -0.05 -14.73
CA ARG A 125 -3.08 -1.23 -15.28
C ARG A 125 -2.66 -2.21 -14.20
N THR A 126 -2.40 -1.73 -12.97
CA THR A 126 -1.82 -2.54 -11.89
C THR A 126 -2.75 -2.68 -10.67
N ALA A 127 -3.76 -1.83 -10.51
CA ALA A 127 -4.64 -1.82 -9.34
C ALA A 127 -5.29 -3.18 -9.05
N ALA A 128 -5.96 -3.77 -10.04
CA ALA A 128 -6.64 -5.05 -9.88
C ALA A 128 -5.69 -6.22 -9.57
N PRO A 129 -4.62 -6.48 -10.35
CA PRO A 129 -3.68 -7.56 -10.05
C PRO A 129 -2.90 -7.32 -8.75
N ALA A 130 -2.50 -6.08 -8.43
CA ALA A 130 -1.82 -5.77 -7.17
C ALA A 130 -2.72 -6.05 -5.97
N PHE A 131 -3.98 -5.56 -5.99
CA PHE A 131 -4.93 -5.81 -4.92
C PHE A 131 -5.22 -7.31 -4.74
N ALA A 132 -5.39 -8.03 -5.85
CA ALA A 132 -5.55 -9.48 -5.83
C ALA A 132 -4.36 -10.19 -5.18
N ALA A 133 -3.13 -9.75 -5.48
CA ALA A 133 -1.92 -10.37 -4.96
C ALA A 133 -1.68 -10.11 -3.46
N VAL A 134 -1.98 -8.90 -2.97
CA VAL A 134 -1.72 -8.54 -1.56
C VAL A 134 -2.85 -8.93 -0.61
N LEU A 135 -4.10 -9.07 -1.09
CA LEU A 135 -5.23 -9.46 -0.23
C LEU A 135 -6.36 -10.17 -0.96
N GLY A 136 -6.73 -9.74 -2.17
CA GLY A 136 -7.98 -10.16 -2.82
C GLY A 136 -8.10 -11.66 -3.10
N SER A 137 -7.00 -12.33 -3.41
CA SER A 137 -6.95 -13.80 -3.61
C SER A 137 -7.17 -14.57 -2.31
N ASP A 138 -6.73 -13.98 -1.20
CA ASP A 138 -6.79 -14.58 0.14
C ASP A 138 -8.08 -14.22 0.90
N ARG A 139 -9.05 -13.55 0.25
CA ARG A 139 -10.32 -13.13 0.88
C ARG A 139 -11.10 -14.26 1.56
N HIS A 140 -10.95 -15.48 1.04
CA HIS A 140 -11.61 -16.68 1.59
C HIS A 140 -11.07 -17.06 2.98
N LEU A 141 -9.89 -16.56 3.35
CA LEU A 141 -9.26 -16.76 4.67
C LEU A 141 -9.75 -15.75 5.71
N LEU A 142 -10.48 -14.70 5.31
CA LEU A 142 -11.02 -13.68 6.22
C LEU A 142 -12.29 -14.18 6.92
N LEU A 143 -12.07 -14.98 7.96
CA LEU A 143 -13.12 -15.59 8.79
C LEU A 143 -12.94 -15.17 10.26
N PRO A 144 -14.00 -15.24 11.10
CA PRO A 144 -13.84 -15.03 12.54
C PRO A 144 -12.72 -15.92 13.13
N GLY A 145 -11.80 -15.33 13.90
CA GLY A 145 -10.63 -16.04 14.45
C GLY A 145 -9.43 -16.14 13.50
N VAL A 146 -9.44 -15.41 12.37
CA VAL A 146 -8.30 -15.32 11.44
C VAL A 146 -7.00 -14.90 12.17
N PRO A 147 -5.83 -15.47 11.81
CA PRO A 147 -4.57 -15.15 12.47
C PRO A 147 -4.20 -13.66 12.41
N GLU A 148 -3.62 -13.16 13.50
CA GLU A 148 -3.26 -11.74 13.64
C GLU A 148 -2.36 -11.18 12.50
N PRO A 149 -1.37 -11.91 11.95
CA PRO A 149 -0.63 -11.41 10.79
C PRO A 149 -1.53 -11.05 9.59
N LEU A 150 -2.52 -11.89 9.31
CA LEU A 150 -3.48 -11.66 8.23
C LEU A 150 -4.45 -10.52 8.57
N VAL A 151 -4.83 -10.35 9.85
CA VAL A 151 -5.59 -9.17 10.30
C VAL A 151 -4.82 -7.88 10.02
N ARG A 152 -3.52 -7.83 10.38
CA ARG A 152 -2.68 -6.66 10.11
C ARG A 152 -2.59 -6.34 8.61
N ARG A 153 -2.34 -7.37 7.80
CA ARG A 153 -2.29 -7.21 6.34
C ARG A 153 -3.61 -6.70 5.79
N ALA A 154 -4.72 -7.32 6.15
CA ALA A 154 -6.05 -6.93 5.68
C ALA A 154 -6.38 -5.48 6.09
N ARG A 155 -6.11 -5.10 7.34
CA ARG A 155 -6.29 -3.73 7.83
C ARG A 155 -5.52 -2.72 6.98
N ARG A 156 -4.21 -2.92 6.85
CA ARG A 156 -3.31 -2.01 6.12
C ARG A 156 -3.69 -1.86 4.65
N VAL A 157 -4.01 -2.97 3.98
CA VAL A 157 -4.45 -2.96 2.57
C VAL A 157 -5.80 -2.27 2.40
N LEU A 158 -6.81 -2.62 3.20
CA LEU A 158 -8.16 -2.05 3.08
C LEU A 158 -8.15 -0.54 3.34
N GLU A 159 -7.44 -0.10 4.37
CA GLU A 159 -7.30 1.31 4.70
C GLU A 159 -6.59 2.13 3.61
N HIS A 160 -5.86 1.49 2.70
CA HIS A 160 -5.18 2.13 1.57
C HIS A 160 -5.78 1.75 0.21
N SER A 161 -6.92 1.06 0.18
CA SER A 161 -7.52 0.56 -1.05
C SER A 161 -8.39 1.58 -1.80
N GLY A 162 -8.42 2.85 -1.40
CA GLY A 162 -9.32 3.87 -1.97
C GLY A 162 -9.34 3.90 -3.49
N PRO A 163 -8.18 3.94 -4.16
CA PRO A 163 -8.07 3.95 -5.62
C PRO A 163 -8.44 2.63 -6.31
N VAL A 164 -8.53 1.52 -5.56
CA VAL A 164 -8.94 0.24 -6.14
C VAL A 164 -10.43 0.29 -6.46
N GLY A 165 -10.76 0.08 -7.73
CA GLY A 165 -12.13 0.01 -8.24
C GLY A 165 -13.03 -0.90 -7.40
N TRP A 166 -14.26 -0.45 -7.17
CA TRP A 166 -15.18 -1.12 -6.25
C TRP A 166 -15.48 -2.58 -6.64
N ASP A 167 -15.66 -2.84 -7.94
CA ASP A 167 -15.92 -4.18 -8.48
C ASP A 167 -14.80 -5.18 -8.14
N VAL A 168 -13.55 -4.72 -8.09
CA VAL A 168 -12.38 -5.51 -7.71
C VAL A 168 -12.42 -5.87 -6.21
N LYS A 169 -12.72 -4.90 -5.33
CA LYS A 169 -12.55 -5.08 -3.88
C LYS A 169 -13.81 -5.41 -3.09
N ALA A 170 -15.01 -5.24 -3.66
CA ALA A 170 -16.28 -5.41 -2.94
C ALA A 170 -16.42 -6.77 -2.24
N GLN A 171 -16.00 -7.86 -2.90
CA GLN A 171 -16.05 -9.19 -2.29
C GLN A 171 -15.10 -9.34 -1.10
N THR A 172 -13.92 -8.71 -1.18
CA THR A 172 -12.95 -8.69 -0.08
C THR A 172 -13.47 -7.86 1.09
N CYS A 173 -14.08 -6.70 0.83
CA CYS A 173 -14.72 -5.88 1.87
C CYS A 173 -15.84 -6.65 2.59
N ARG A 174 -16.69 -7.39 1.86
CA ARG A 174 -17.74 -8.24 2.46
C ARG A 174 -17.17 -9.39 3.30
N ALA A 175 -16.06 -9.98 2.88
CA ALA A 175 -15.39 -11.00 3.68
C ALA A 175 -14.79 -10.40 4.97
N ALA A 176 -14.09 -9.27 4.84
CA ALA A 176 -13.50 -8.55 5.97
C ALA A 176 -14.54 -8.04 6.97
N ALA A 177 -15.73 -7.64 6.52
CA ALA A 177 -16.84 -7.20 7.38
C ALA A 177 -17.37 -8.31 8.31
N ARG A 178 -16.98 -9.58 8.11
CA ARG A 178 -17.30 -10.69 9.03
C ARG A 178 -16.32 -10.81 10.20
N VAL A 179 -15.25 -10.01 10.19
CA VAL A 179 -14.19 -10.02 11.20
C VAL A 179 -14.25 -8.71 11.97
N PRO A 180 -14.71 -8.71 13.24
CA PRO A 180 -14.89 -7.49 14.02
C PRO A 180 -13.65 -6.59 14.09
N ALA A 181 -12.46 -7.19 14.19
CA ALA A 181 -11.18 -6.47 14.22
C ALA A 181 -10.84 -5.70 12.92
N LEU A 182 -11.63 -5.89 11.85
CA LEU A 182 -11.49 -5.23 10.55
C LEU A 182 -12.62 -4.25 10.24
N HIS A 183 -13.64 -4.09 11.09
CA HIS A 183 -14.78 -3.21 10.80
C HIS A 183 -14.35 -1.77 10.49
N HIS A 184 -13.46 -1.19 11.31
CA HIS A 184 -12.92 0.14 11.05
C HIS A 184 -12.16 0.21 9.71
N ALA A 185 -11.40 -0.83 9.36
CA ALA A 185 -10.68 -0.88 8.09
C ALA A 185 -11.62 -0.95 6.88
N VAL A 186 -12.74 -1.70 7.01
CA VAL A 186 -13.79 -1.74 5.98
C VAL A 186 -14.45 -0.36 5.84
N PHE A 187 -14.79 0.29 6.95
CA PHE A 187 -15.27 1.68 6.93
C PHE A 187 -14.31 2.61 6.19
N ARG A 188 -13.01 2.57 6.53
CA ARG A 188 -12.00 3.39 5.85
C ARG A 188 -11.88 3.05 4.36
N ALA A 189 -12.01 1.78 3.97
CA ALA A 189 -12.00 1.38 2.56
C ALA A 189 -13.16 1.99 1.76
N VAL A 190 -14.36 2.04 2.36
CA VAL A 190 -15.55 2.67 1.75
C VAL A 190 -15.38 4.20 1.69
N LEU A 191 -15.01 4.81 2.83
CA LEU A 191 -14.78 6.26 2.92
C LEU A 191 -13.75 6.72 1.88
N ARG A 192 -12.62 6.03 1.80
CA ARG A 192 -11.56 6.39 0.87
C ARG A 192 -11.94 6.14 -0.58
N SER A 193 -12.74 5.12 -0.90
CA SER A 193 -13.29 4.98 -2.25
C SER A 193 -14.23 6.10 -2.64
N TYR A 194 -15.02 6.61 -1.70
CA TYR A 194 -15.84 7.78 -1.97
C TYR A 194 -14.98 9.03 -2.26
N HIS A 195 -13.85 9.19 -1.57
CA HIS A 195 -12.94 10.31 -1.80
C HIS A 195 -11.91 10.10 -2.91
N ASP A 196 -11.94 8.98 -3.61
CA ASP A 196 -11.01 8.66 -4.69
C ASP A 196 -11.73 8.61 -6.03
N LEU A 197 -11.08 9.14 -7.08
CA LEU A 197 -11.64 9.14 -8.43
C LEU A 197 -11.80 7.73 -8.99
N TYR A 198 -10.87 6.83 -8.68
CA TYR A 198 -10.83 5.47 -9.21
C TYR A 198 -11.66 4.48 -8.40
N GLY A 199 -12.06 4.86 -7.19
CA GLY A 199 -12.82 3.98 -6.29
C GLY A 199 -14.17 3.53 -6.86
N ASP A 200 -14.84 4.36 -7.68
CA ASP A 200 -16.18 4.15 -8.29
C ASP A 200 -17.12 3.31 -7.42
N LEU A 201 -17.34 3.77 -6.18
CA LEU A 201 -18.12 3.06 -5.18
C LEU A 201 -19.58 2.91 -5.65
N ASP A 202 -20.10 1.69 -5.55
CA ASP A 202 -21.54 1.44 -5.62
C ASP A 202 -22.18 1.92 -4.29
N PRO A 203 -23.02 2.97 -4.30
CA PRO A 203 -23.52 3.57 -3.06
C PRO A 203 -24.41 2.62 -2.25
N GLY A 204 -25.22 1.81 -2.93
CA GLY A 204 -26.12 0.85 -2.27
C GLY A 204 -25.34 -0.27 -1.59
N GLN A 205 -24.31 -0.80 -2.25
CA GLN A 205 -23.44 -1.80 -1.66
C GLN A 205 -22.56 -1.23 -0.53
N GLY A 206 -22.08 0.00 -0.69
CA GLY A 206 -21.33 0.72 0.34
C GLY A 206 -22.17 0.91 1.59
N LEU A 207 -23.40 1.41 1.44
CA LEU A 207 -24.32 1.61 2.57
C LEU A 207 -24.67 0.29 3.26
N ALA A 208 -25.01 -0.75 2.51
CA ALA A 208 -25.31 -2.07 3.06
C ALA A 208 -24.12 -2.67 3.84
N LEU A 209 -22.89 -2.40 3.40
CA LEU A 209 -21.69 -2.76 4.17
C LEU A 209 -21.62 -1.97 5.48
N LEU A 210 -21.76 -0.64 5.44
CA LEU A 210 -21.69 0.23 6.62
C LEU A 210 -22.75 -0.11 7.68
N ASP A 211 -23.93 -0.59 7.27
CA ASP A 211 -25.00 -1.00 8.19
C ASP A 211 -24.68 -2.32 8.91
N GLY A 212 -23.78 -3.14 8.36
CA GLY A 212 -23.33 -4.38 8.96
C GLY A 212 -22.12 -4.24 9.88
N LEU A 213 -21.51 -3.05 9.98
CA LEU A 213 -20.32 -2.81 10.79
C LEU A 213 -20.70 -2.38 12.20
N ASP A 214 -20.09 -3.03 13.19
CA ASP A 214 -20.06 -2.55 14.58
C ASP A 214 -18.99 -1.45 14.70
N LEU A 215 -19.42 -0.19 14.69
CA LEU A 215 -18.58 1.01 14.78
C LEU A 215 -19.12 1.92 15.89
N PRO A 216 -18.25 2.65 16.61
CA PRO A 216 -18.70 3.70 17.52
C PRO A 216 -19.61 4.72 16.82
N PRO A 217 -20.70 5.17 17.46
CA PRO A 217 -21.66 6.08 16.82
C PRO A 217 -21.06 7.45 16.49
N ASP A 218 -19.98 7.84 17.16
CA ASP A 218 -19.22 9.07 16.99
C ASP A 218 -18.01 8.91 16.05
N THR A 219 -17.93 7.80 15.32
CA THR A 219 -16.90 7.60 14.29
C THR A 219 -16.96 8.76 13.29
N GLU A 220 -15.89 9.55 13.25
CA GLU A 220 -15.72 10.69 12.36
C GLU A 220 -16.06 10.29 10.92
N HIS A 221 -16.79 11.14 10.19
CA HIS A 221 -17.21 10.95 8.80
C HIS A 221 -18.23 9.82 8.54
N LEU A 222 -18.61 9.02 9.53
CA LEU A 222 -19.57 7.93 9.32
C LEU A 222 -20.97 8.44 8.95
N ALA A 223 -21.46 9.46 9.66
CA ALA A 223 -22.78 10.05 9.40
C ALA A 223 -22.83 10.72 8.02
N ALA A 224 -21.82 11.55 7.72
CA ALA A 224 -21.69 12.21 6.43
C ALA A 224 -21.60 11.20 5.27
N LEU A 225 -20.78 10.15 5.42
CA LEU A 225 -20.64 9.09 4.43
C LEU A 225 -21.96 8.34 4.21
N ARG A 226 -22.65 7.92 5.26
CA ARG A 226 -23.98 7.26 5.11
C ARG A 226 -24.96 8.16 4.36
N ARG A 227 -24.95 9.47 4.63
CA ARG A 227 -25.83 10.43 3.97
C ARG A 227 -25.57 10.53 2.47
N VAL A 228 -24.32 10.78 2.07
CA VAL A 228 -23.98 10.93 0.64
C VAL A 228 -24.22 9.64 -0.15
N LEU A 229 -23.99 8.47 0.47
CA LEU A 229 -24.28 7.19 -0.17
C LEU A 229 -25.79 6.93 -0.29
N ALA A 230 -26.59 7.29 0.72
CA ALA A 230 -28.05 7.21 0.67
C ALA A 230 -28.66 8.10 -0.42
N ASP A 231 -28.04 9.25 -0.69
CA ASP A 231 -28.42 10.16 -1.78
C ASP A 231 -27.88 9.69 -3.16
N GLY A 232 -27.15 8.57 -3.22
CA GLY A 232 -26.71 7.92 -4.45
C GLY A 232 -25.39 8.44 -5.03
N HIS A 233 -24.62 9.22 -4.26
CA HIS A 233 -23.34 9.76 -4.73
C HIS A 233 -22.24 8.70 -4.68
N ARG A 234 -21.63 8.45 -5.84
CA ARG A 234 -20.58 7.42 -6.01
C ARG A 234 -19.22 7.86 -5.51
N HIS A 235 -18.85 9.12 -5.75
CA HIS A 235 -17.59 9.68 -5.27
C HIS A 235 -17.69 11.21 -5.16
N HIS A 236 -16.88 11.78 -4.28
CA HIS A 236 -16.82 13.21 -3.95
C HIS A 236 -16.61 14.07 -5.20
N TYR A 237 -15.76 13.64 -6.14
CA TYR A 237 -15.47 14.42 -7.36
C TYR A 237 -16.68 14.62 -8.30
N ALA A 238 -17.68 13.73 -8.27
CA ALA A 238 -18.90 13.90 -9.07
C ALA A 238 -19.91 14.84 -8.41
N SER A 239 -19.80 15.06 -7.10
CA SER A 239 -20.76 15.85 -6.32
C SER A 239 -20.10 16.44 -5.08
N PRO A 240 -19.12 17.36 -5.23
CA PRO A 240 -18.31 17.82 -4.10
C PRO A 240 -19.15 18.51 -3.01
N GLN A 241 -20.19 19.25 -3.42
CA GLN A 241 -21.09 19.93 -2.49
C GLN A 241 -21.92 18.96 -1.64
N ALA A 242 -22.12 17.71 -2.08
CA ALA A 242 -22.87 16.72 -1.32
C ALA A 242 -22.18 16.37 -0.01
N TRP A 243 -20.83 16.36 0.00
CA TRP A 243 -20.06 16.14 1.21
C TRP A 243 -20.15 17.34 2.17
N ASP A 244 -19.98 18.56 1.65
CA ASP A 244 -20.03 19.79 2.47
C ASP A 244 -21.42 20.02 3.09
N ALA A 245 -22.48 19.56 2.42
CA ALA A 245 -23.85 19.64 2.92
C ALA A 245 -24.21 18.50 3.88
N ALA A 246 -23.39 17.45 3.96
CA ALA A 246 -23.65 16.30 4.83
C ALA A 246 -23.16 16.60 6.26
N PRO A 247 -24.02 16.48 7.28
CA PRO A 247 -23.62 16.72 8.66
C PRO A 247 -22.63 15.65 9.10
N ASP A 248 -21.47 16.08 9.60
CA ASP A 248 -20.46 15.18 10.16
C ASP A 248 -20.82 14.76 11.60
N ARG A 249 -21.76 15.48 12.24
CA ARG A 249 -22.32 15.23 13.57
C ARG A 249 -23.74 15.79 13.70
#